data_AF-A0AA86Y177-F1
#
_entry.id   AF-A0AA86Y177-F1
#
_cell.length_a   1.000
_cell.length_b   1.000
_cell.length_c   1.000
_cell.angle_alpha   90.00
_cell.angle_beta   90.00
_cell.angle_gamma   90.00
#
_symmetry.space_group_name_H-M   'P 1'
#
loop_
_entity.id
_entity.type
_entity.pdbx_description
1 polymer ?
#
loop_
_entity_poly.entity_id
_entity_poly.type
_entity_poly.pdbx_seq_one_letter_code
_entity_poly.pdbx_strand_id
1 'polypeptide(L)' 'MTKITINILKRAEGDMEAIYHYIADELQSPETAMNHFEAIVEGIKTLEIFP' A
#
# COMPACT_ATOMS: atom_id res chain seq x y z
N MET A 1 17.00 -13.24 -13.01
CA MET A 1 16.57 -11.95 -12.43
C MET A 1 16.83 -12.03 -10.94
N THR A 2 17.48 -11.01 -10.37
CA THR A 2 17.78 -10.97 -8.93
C THR A 2 16.59 -10.31 -8.23
N LYS A 3 15.90 -11.05 -7.38
CA LYS A 3 14.80 -10.53 -6.57
C LYS A 3 15.37 -9.66 -5.45
N ILE A 4 14.91 -8.43 -5.30
CA ILE A 4 15.30 -7.56 -4.17
C ILE A 4 14.28 -7.67 -3.04
N THR A 5 14.75 -7.55 -1.80
CA THR A 5 13.87 -7.47 -0.64
C THR A 5 13.53 -6.01 -0.38
N ILE A 6 12.25 -5.67 -0.43
CA ILE A 6 11.78 -4.33 -0.08
C ILE A 6 11.69 -4.24 1.45
N ASN A 7 12.30 -3.20 2.00
CA ASN A 7 12.17 -2.87 3.42
C ASN A 7 11.15 -1.73 3.58
N ILE A 8 9.97 -2.05 4.11
CA ILE A 8 8.94 -1.06 4.40
C ILE A 8 9.27 -0.41 5.75
N LEU A 9 9.44 0.91 5.74
CA LEU A 9 9.67 1.66 6.97
C LEU A 9 8.38 1.77 7.78
N LYS A 10 8.48 1.83 9.11
CA LYS A 10 7.33 2.10 9.99
C LYS A 10 6.53 3.33 9.61
N ARG A 11 7.19 4.37 9.08
CA ARG A 11 6.50 5.55 8.55
C ARG A 11 5.62 5.20 7.35
N ALA A 12 6.14 4.42 6.40
CA ALA A 12 5.40 4.04 5.20
C ALA A 12 4.21 3.12 5.54
N GLU A 13 4.35 2.24 6.55
CA GLU A 13 3.19 1.49 7.08
C GLU A 13 2.10 2.43 7.60
N GLY A 14 2.49 3.44 8.40
CA GLY A 14 1.56 4.46 8.91
C GLY A 14 0.93 5.32 7.81
N ASP A 15 1.68 5.65 6.76
CA ASP A 15 1.16 6.38 5.60
C ASP A 15 0.07 5.55 4.87
N MET A 16 0.28 4.24 4.71
CA MET A 16 -0.71 3.33 4.11
C MET A 16 -1.98 3.21 4.98
N GLU A 17 -1.82 3.11 6.30
CA GLU A 17 -2.93 3.07 7.26
C GLU A 17 -3.74 4.37 7.25
N ALA A 18 -3.06 5.53 7.24
CA ALA A 18 -3.72 6.83 7.17
C ALA A 18 -4.54 7.01 5.89
N ILE A 19 -4.00 6.61 4.73
CA ILE A 19 -4.72 6.64 3.46
C ILE A 19 -5.96 5.73 3.53
N TYR A 20 -5.80 4.52 4.06
CA TYR A 20 -6.91 3.58 4.19
C TYR A 20 -8.03 4.16 5.05
N HIS A 21 -7.71 4.63 6.27
CA HIS A 21 -8.70 5.18 7.19
C HIS A 21 -9.37 6.45 6.65
N TYR A 22 -8.63 7.33 5.99
CA TYR A 22 -9.22 8.51 5.36
C TYR A 22 -10.30 8.11 4.34
N ILE A 23 -10.02 7.13 3.47
CA ILE A 23 -10.98 6.70 2.45
C ILE A 23 -12.13 5.88 3.07
N ALA A 24 -11.82 4.97 3.99
CA ALA A 24 -12.80 4.07 4.58
C ALA A 24 -13.76 4.80 5.53
N ASP A 25 -13.23 5.67 6.39
CA ASP A 25 -13.97 6.23 7.51
C ASP A 25 -14.45 7.66 7.22
N GLU A 26 -13.59 8.54 6.69
CA GLU A 26 -13.97 9.93 6.42
C GLU A 26 -14.79 10.06 5.13
N LEU A 27 -14.37 9.35 4.07
CA LEU A 27 -15.10 9.33 2.79
C LEU A 27 -16.18 8.24 2.74
N GLN A 28 -16.28 7.40 3.78
CA GLN A 28 -17.25 6.30 3.89
C GLN A 28 -17.22 5.34 2.70
N SER A 29 -16.04 5.09 2.13
CA SER A 29 -15.85 4.24 0.94
C SER A 29 -14.89 3.07 1.22
N PRO A 30 -15.27 2.11 2.08
CA PRO A 30 -14.39 1.03 2.52
C PRO A 30 -13.94 0.11 1.37
N GLU A 31 -14.79 -0.12 0.37
CA GLU A 31 -14.42 -0.88 -0.83
C GLU A 31 -13.31 -0.16 -1.62
N THR A 32 -13.43 1.15 -1.81
CA THR A 32 -12.40 1.97 -2.47
C THR A 32 -11.11 1.95 -1.66
N ALA A 33 -11.18 2.06 -0.33
CA ALA A 33 -10.01 1.98 0.54
C ALA A 33 -9.26 0.66 0.36
N MET A 34 -9.98 -0.47 0.30
CA MET A 34 -9.39 -1.78 0.06
C MET A 34 -8.75 -1.88 -1.33
N ASN A 35 -9.44 -1.43 -2.38
CA ASN A 35 -8.91 -1.42 -3.74
C ASN A 35 -7.60 -0.60 -3.84
N HIS A 36 -7.55 0.56 -3.16
CA HIS A 36 -6.34 1.36 -3.10
C HIS A 36 -5.21 0.68 -2.32
N PHE A 37 -5.53 0.05 -1.19
CA PHE A 37 -4.54 -0.70 -0.40
C PHE A 37 -3.93 -1.84 -1.22
N GLU A 38 -4.76 -2.64 -1.90
CA GLU A 38 -4.32 -3.74 -2.77
C GLU A 38 -3.44 -3.22 -3.92
N ALA A 39 -3.83 -2.12 -4.56
CA ALA A 39 -3.05 -1.50 -5.63
C ALA A 39 -1.66 -1.05 -5.16
N ILE A 40 -1.55 -0.48 -3.96
CA ILE A 40 -0.26 -0.10 -3.35
C ILE A 40 0.59 -1.35 -3.09
N VAL A 41 -0.01 -2.40 -2.50
CA VAL A 41 0.68 -3.66 -2.20
C VAL A 41 1.20 -4.33 -3.48
N GLU A 42 0.39 -4.38 -4.53
CA GLU A 42 0.82 -4.92 -5.83
C GLU A 42 1.94 -4.08 -6.43
N GLY A 43 1.85 -2.75 -6.39
CA GLY A 43 2.92 -1.85 -6.80
C GLY A 43 4.24 -2.15 -6.08
N ILE A 44 4.22 -2.31 -4.75
CA ILE A 44 5.41 -2.67 -3.97
C ILE A 44 5.98 -4.02 -4.38
N LYS A 45 5.13 -5.04 -4.60
CA LYS A 45 5.60 -6.37 -5.06
C LYS A 45 6.29 -6.28 -6.42
N THR A 46 5.83 -5.42 -7.33
CA THR A 46 6.50 -5.26 -8.63
C THR A 46 7.93 -4.76 -8.48
N LEU A 47 8.22 -3.92 -7.47
CA LEU A 47 9.57 -3.41 -7.18
C LEU A 47 10.54 -4.51 -6.74
N GLU A 48 10.04 -5.65 -6.23
CA GLU A 48 10.90 -6.80 -5.92
C GLU A 48 11.55 -7.40 -7.18
N ILE A 49 10.89 -7.26 -8.33
CA ILE A 49 11.29 -7.83 -9.63
C ILE A 49 11.88 -6.72 -10.53
N PHE A 50 11.31 -5.52 -10.48
CA PHE A 50 11.64 -4.35 -11.29
C PHE A 50 11.93 -3.13 -10.40
N PRO A 51 13.14 -3.03 -9.84
CA PRO A 51 13.53 -1.97 -8.92
C PRO A 51 13.65 -0.59 -9.59
#